data_AF-A0A4R1YY24-F1
#
_entry.id   AF-A0A4R1YY24-F1
#
_cell.length_a   1.000
_cell.length_b   1.000
_cell.length_c   1.000
_cell.angle_alpha   90.00
_cell.angle_beta   90.00
_cell.angle_gamma   90.00
#
_symmetry.space_group_name_H-M   'P 1'
#
loop_
_entity.id
_entity.type
_entity.pdbx_description
1 polymer ?
#
loop_
_entity_poly.entity_id
_entity_poly.type
_entity_poly.pdbx_seq_one_letter_code
_entity_poly.pdbx_strand_id
1 'polypeptide(L)'
;MIPSILPTYNRAPLEFVRGEGPWLTATDGRRFLDFGAGIGVNALGHAHPALVAALTAQAGRLWHLSNLYRIPEQQALADALVEKTFADTVFFTNSGTESCELAVKMARKYWYDKGQSERVKMVTFAGAFHGRSSAAIAAAGSEKMTKGFGPLLPGFVHLPFPAHGEELEAAVDGTVAAIMVEPVQGEGGIRPLPEPCLKGLRDLCDRTGALLIFDEVQCGMGRTGKLFAHEWAGVAPDIMMIAKGIGGGFPLGAVLASAEAASGMTVGTHGSTYGGNPLACAVGKAVLEIVGEPAFLDGVNRKAGLMRQKLEGLVASHPDIFELVRGVGLMLGLKCRVPNTDLVQAGHDQGLLTVGAADNVVRLLPPLNVTEEEIAEAIARLDAAAGVLAGKGAGA
;
A
#
# COMPACT_ATOMS: atom_id res chain seq x y z
N MET A 1 24.42 19.86 -16.79
CA MET A 1 23.01 20.22 -17.01
C MET A 1 22.17 19.23 -16.21
N ILE A 2 21.23 19.69 -15.38
CA ILE A 2 20.29 18.81 -14.67
C ILE A 2 19.21 18.34 -15.67
N PRO A 3 18.77 17.06 -15.66
CA PRO A 3 17.67 16.61 -16.52
C PRO A 3 16.36 17.38 -16.24
N SER A 4 15.48 17.45 -17.24
CA SER A 4 14.16 18.10 -17.11
C SER A 4 13.22 17.38 -16.14
N ILE A 5 13.44 16.08 -15.93
CA ILE A 5 12.83 15.30 -14.86
C ILE A 5 13.78 15.31 -13.67
N LEU A 6 13.31 15.79 -12.52
CA LEU A 6 14.08 15.84 -11.27
C LEU A 6 14.66 14.44 -10.96
N PRO A 7 15.99 14.28 -10.79
CA PRO A 7 16.66 12.97 -10.71
C PRO A 7 16.54 12.35 -9.30
N THR A 8 15.32 12.04 -8.88
CA THR A 8 14.99 11.47 -7.57
C THR A 8 14.89 9.94 -7.55
N TYR A 9 15.07 9.29 -8.70
CA TYR A 9 14.94 7.84 -8.85
C TYR A 9 16.17 7.23 -9.50
N ASN A 10 16.64 6.09 -8.97
CA ASN A 10 17.60 5.23 -9.64
C ASN A 10 16.84 4.31 -10.63
N ARG A 11 16.68 4.75 -11.88
CA ARG A 11 15.86 4.06 -12.88
C ARG A 11 16.64 2.89 -13.49
N ALA A 12 15.99 1.73 -13.61
CA ALA A 12 16.50 0.66 -14.48
C ALA A 12 16.48 1.16 -15.95
N PRO A 13 17.44 0.74 -16.79
CA PRO A 13 17.48 1.11 -18.21
C PRO A 13 16.47 0.28 -19.03
N LEU A 14 15.19 0.34 -18.63
CA LEU A 14 14.07 -0.36 -19.27
C LEU A 14 12.99 0.66 -19.63
N GLU A 15 12.46 0.54 -20.84
CA GLU A 15 11.40 1.40 -21.37
C GLU A 15 10.30 0.51 -21.95
N PHE A 16 9.04 0.79 -21.60
CA PHE A 16 7.89 -0.04 -21.97
C PHE A 16 6.92 0.71 -22.87
N VAL A 17 6.38 0.02 -23.87
CA VAL A 17 5.44 0.58 -24.87
C VAL A 17 4.03 0.01 -24.76
N ARG A 18 3.86 -1.14 -24.12
CA ARG A 18 2.57 -1.80 -23.97
C ARG A 18 2.53 -2.63 -22.69
N GLY A 19 1.37 -2.64 -22.04
CA GLY A 19 1.05 -3.57 -20.96
C GLY A 19 -0.28 -4.26 -21.20
N GLU A 20 -0.39 -5.52 -20.79
CA GLU A 20 -1.62 -6.32 -20.83
C GLU A 20 -1.56 -7.40 -19.74
N GLY A 21 -2.55 -7.40 -18.84
CA GLY A 21 -2.52 -8.30 -17.68
C GLY A 21 -1.26 -8.07 -16.85
N PRO A 22 -0.51 -9.10 -16.42
CA PRO A 22 0.77 -8.93 -15.75
C PRO A 22 1.95 -8.79 -16.72
N TRP A 23 1.74 -8.61 -18.03
CA TRP A 23 2.84 -8.53 -18.99
C TRP A 23 3.12 -7.11 -19.46
N LEU A 24 4.40 -6.78 -19.58
CA LEU A 24 4.90 -5.57 -20.20
C LEU A 24 5.77 -5.90 -21.43
N THR A 25 5.65 -5.11 -22.49
CA THR A 25 6.50 -5.20 -23.68
C THR A 25 7.40 -3.98 -23.74
N ALA A 26 8.71 -4.22 -23.77
CA ALA A 26 9.73 -3.18 -23.86
C ALA A 26 9.89 -2.64 -25.29
N THR A 27 10.55 -1.48 -25.42
CA THR A 27 10.86 -0.86 -26.72
C THR A 27 11.74 -1.73 -27.62
N ASP A 28 12.55 -2.62 -27.03
CA ASP A 28 13.38 -3.61 -27.72
C ASP A 28 12.64 -4.92 -28.07
N GLY A 29 11.34 -5.00 -27.78
CA GLY A 29 10.50 -6.16 -28.05
C GLY A 29 10.53 -7.26 -26.99
N ARG A 30 11.40 -7.18 -25.96
CA ARG A 30 11.40 -8.13 -24.85
C ARG A 30 10.11 -8.03 -24.04
N ARG A 31 9.64 -9.17 -23.54
CA ARG A 31 8.48 -9.27 -22.65
C ARG A 31 8.92 -9.50 -21.22
N PHE A 32 8.28 -8.78 -20.32
CA PHE A 32 8.55 -8.81 -18.90
C PHE A 32 7.28 -9.21 -18.14
N LEU A 33 7.41 -10.16 -17.24
CA LEU A 33 6.37 -10.50 -16.28
C LEU A 33 6.46 -9.55 -15.09
N ASP A 34 5.39 -8.80 -14.83
CA ASP A 34 5.35 -7.73 -13.84
C ASP A 34 4.80 -8.22 -12.51
N PHE A 35 5.71 -8.71 -11.65
CA PHE A 35 5.44 -9.04 -10.26
C PHE A 35 5.76 -7.85 -9.33
N GLY A 36 5.99 -6.65 -9.88
CA GLY A 36 6.02 -5.41 -9.13
C GLY A 36 4.68 -4.66 -9.16
N ALA A 37 3.93 -4.80 -10.25
CA ALA A 37 2.62 -4.16 -10.51
C ALA A 37 2.60 -2.66 -10.19
N GLY A 38 3.64 -1.93 -10.59
CA GLY A 38 3.77 -0.52 -10.22
C GLY A 38 3.87 -0.28 -8.70
N ILE A 39 4.53 -1.19 -7.97
CA ILE A 39 4.62 -1.21 -6.49
C ILE A 39 3.24 -1.48 -5.84
N GLY A 40 2.54 -2.50 -6.36
CA GLY A 40 1.23 -2.95 -5.87
C GLY A 40 0.05 -2.06 -6.29
N VAL A 41 0.23 -1.20 -7.29
CA VAL A 41 -0.79 -0.27 -7.82
C VAL A 41 -1.72 -0.95 -8.82
N ASN A 42 -1.17 -1.69 -9.77
CA ASN A 42 -1.92 -2.28 -10.88
C ASN A 42 -2.62 -3.58 -10.42
N ALA A 43 -3.58 -3.45 -9.51
CA ALA A 43 -4.23 -4.57 -8.83
C ALA A 43 -4.92 -5.55 -9.79
N LEU A 44 -5.35 -5.12 -10.97
CA LEU A 44 -5.96 -5.98 -12.00
C LEU A 44 -5.08 -6.11 -13.26
N GLY A 45 -3.81 -5.73 -13.17
CA GLY A 45 -2.87 -5.72 -14.27
C GLY A 45 -2.96 -4.47 -15.13
N HIS A 46 -2.21 -4.47 -16.22
CA HIS A 46 -2.13 -3.37 -17.17
C HIS A 46 -3.30 -3.43 -18.16
N ALA A 47 -3.88 -2.26 -18.45
CA ALA A 47 -4.94 -2.08 -19.45
C ALA A 47 -6.13 -3.04 -19.30
N HIS A 48 -6.55 -3.32 -18.05
CA HIS A 48 -7.67 -4.21 -17.79
C HIS A 48 -8.95 -3.73 -18.53
N PRO A 49 -9.61 -4.57 -19.35
CA PRO A 49 -10.69 -4.13 -20.24
C PRO A 49 -11.83 -3.38 -19.53
N ALA A 50 -12.25 -3.85 -18.35
CA ALA A 50 -13.30 -3.18 -17.58
C ALA A 50 -12.90 -1.77 -17.09
N LEU A 51 -11.63 -1.59 -16.71
CA LEU A 51 -11.11 -0.29 -16.25
C LEU A 51 -10.96 0.68 -17.42
N VAL A 52 -10.46 0.18 -18.56
CA VAL A 52 -10.37 0.97 -19.80
C VAL A 52 -11.77 1.41 -20.27
N ALA A 53 -12.77 0.52 -20.19
CA ALA A 53 -14.15 0.85 -20.53
C ALA A 53 -14.73 1.91 -19.59
N ALA A 54 -14.57 1.75 -18.27
CA ALA A 54 -15.03 2.72 -17.27
C ALA A 54 -14.38 4.11 -17.48
N LEU A 55 -13.05 4.12 -17.68
CA LEU A 55 -12.30 5.34 -17.97
C LEU A 55 -12.82 6.01 -19.24
N THR A 56 -12.94 5.27 -20.35
CA THR A 56 -13.33 5.81 -21.66
C THR A 56 -14.76 6.34 -21.64
N ALA A 57 -15.68 5.59 -21.04
CA ALA A 57 -17.08 6.00 -20.92
C ALA A 57 -17.22 7.28 -20.10
N GLN A 58 -16.53 7.38 -18.97
CA GLN A 58 -16.57 8.58 -18.14
C GLN A 58 -15.83 9.76 -18.79
N ALA A 59 -14.70 9.50 -19.46
CA ALA A 59 -13.94 10.52 -20.18
C ALA A 59 -14.72 11.13 -21.37
N GLY A 60 -15.57 10.35 -22.04
CA GLY A 60 -16.48 10.85 -23.06
C GLY A 60 -17.59 11.76 -22.53
N ARG A 61 -17.79 11.81 -21.21
CA ARG A 61 -18.84 12.58 -20.53
C ARG A 61 -18.26 13.79 -19.79
N LEU A 62 -17.46 13.54 -18.76
CA LEU A 62 -17.01 14.57 -17.82
C LEU A 62 -15.84 14.09 -16.95
N TRP A 63 -14.82 14.93 -16.82
CA TRP A 63 -13.58 14.58 -16.10
C TRP A 63 -13.54 15.19 -14.71
N HIS A 64 -13.91 16.47 -14.59
CA HIS A 64 -13.66 17.26 -13.39
C HIS A 64 -14.66 18.42 -13.26
N LEU A 65 -15.11 18.68 -12.03
CA LEU A 65 -16.02 19.77 -11.69
C LEU A 65 -15.58 20.57 -10.44
N SER A 66 -14.47 20.20 -9.78
CA SER A 66 -14.18 20.51 -8.37
C SER A 66 -15.23 19.93 -7.40
N ASN A 67 -15.02 20.09 -6.09
CA ASN A 67 -15.95 19.65 -5.03
C ASN A 67 -17.09 20.65 -4.74
N LEU A 68 -17.28 21.68 -5.58
CA LEU A 68 -18.37 22.66 -5.41
C LEU A 68 -19.75 22.13 -5.83
N TYR A 69 -19.79 21.05 -6.61
CA TYR A 69 -21.02 20.48 -7.16
C TYR A 69 -21.22 19.05 -6.69
N ARG A 70 -22.46 18.54 -6.84
CA ARG A 70 -22.74 17.13 -6.61
C ARG A 70 -22.14 16.28 -7.72
N ILE A 71 -21.39 15.25 -7.35
CA ILE A 71 -20.75 14.32 -8.29
C ILE A 71 -21.31 12.91 -8.04
N PRO A 72 -22.26 12.42 -8.87
CA PRO A 72 -22.86 11.09 -8.67
C PRO A 72 -21.85 9.95 -8.63
N GLU A 73 -20.78 10.01 -9.44
CA GLU A 73 -19.73 8.99 -9.48
C GLU A 73 -18.93 8.94 -8.17
N GLN A 74 -18.69 10.11 -7.54
CA GLN A 74 -18.04 10.25 -6.23
C GLN A 74 -18.91 9.62 -5.14
N GLN A 75 -20.20 9.95 -5.11
CA GLN A 75 -21.16 9.40 -4.17
C GLN A 75 -21.26 7.87 -4.32
N ALA A 76 -21.38 7.38 -5.55
CA ALA A 76 -21.53 5.94 -5.80
C ALA A 76 -20.32 5.11 -5.33
N LEU A 77 -19.09 5.64 -5.47
CA LEU A 77 -17.91 4.97 -4.92
C LEU A 77 -17.87 5.08 -3.39
N ALA A 78 -18.25 6.22 -2.81
CA ALA A 78 -18.30 6.38 -1.36
C ALA A 78 -19.30 5.41 -0.72
N ASP A 79 -20.51 5.32 -1.27
CA ASP A 79 -21.56 4.41 -0.80
C ASP A 79 -21.08 2.95 -0.83
N ALA A 80 -20.45 2.53 -1.93
CA ALA A 80 -19.93 1.17 -2.06
C ALA A 80 -18.79 0.87 -1.07
N LEU A 81 -17.95 1.87 -0.73
CA LEU A 81 -16.91 1.72 0.28
C LEU A 81 -17.51 1.64 1.69
N VAL A 82 -18.50 2.48 2.00
CA VAL A 82 -19.22 2.47 3.29
C VAL A 82 -19.92 1.13 3.49
N GLU A 83 -20.63 0.61 2.47
CA GLU A 83 -21.33 -0.67 2.55
C GLU A 83 -20.40 -1.86 2.85
N LYS A 84 -19.16 -1.82 2.34
CA LYS A 84 -18.20 -2.92 2.44
C LYS A 84 -17.20 -2.78 3.59
N THR A 85 -17.27 -1.73 4.40
CA THR A 85 -16.25 -1.45 5.43
C THR A 85 -16.85 -0.96 6.74
N PHE A 86 -16.00 -0.66 7.73
CA PHE A 86 -16.40 -0.04 8.99
C PHE A 86 -16.82 1.43 8.86
N ALA A 87 -16.50 2.06 7.72
CA ALA A 87 -16.52 3.51 7.60
C ALA A 87 -17.94 4.03 7.44
N ASP A 88 -18.23 5.16 8.09
CA ASP A 88 -19.48 5.90 7.88
C ASP A 88 -19.33 6.98 6.80
N THR A 89 -18.09 7.38 6.51
CA THR A 89 -17.79 8.46 5.57
C THR A 89 -16.45 8.27 4.88
N VAL A 90 -16.32 8.91 3.71
CA VAL A 90 -15.15 8.83 2.84
C VAL A 90 -14.77 10.21 2.33
N PHE A 91 -13.49 10.55 2.40
CA PHE A 91 -12.91 11.67 1.66
C PHE A 91 -11.93 11.15 0.61
N PHE A 92 -12.11 11.55 -0.64
CA PHE A 92 -11.24 11.12 -1.74
C PHE A 92 -10.03 12.05 -1.93
N THR A 93 -8.87 11.44 -2.13
CA THR A 93 -7.57 12.08 -2.39
C THR A 93 -7.01 11.59 -3.72
N ASN A 94 -5.83 12.08 -4.10
CA ASN A 94 -5.15 11.71 -5.34
C ASN A 94 -4.02 10.70 -5.12
N SER A 95 -3.62 10.48 -3.87
CA SER A 95 -2.51 9.59 -3.52
C SER A 95 -2.57 9.17 -2.05
N GLY A 96 -1.84 8.09 -1.71
CA GLY A 96 -1.68 7.69 -0.31
C GLY A 96 -1.00 8.76 0.56
N THR A 97 -0.11 9.58 -0.02
CA THR A 97 0.55 10.69 0.70
C THR A 97 -0.47 11.76 1.13
N GLU A 98 -1.40 12.12 0.24
CA GLU A 98 -2.50 13.04 0.60
C GLU A 98 -3.43 12.43 1.64
N SER A 99 -3.70 11.11 1.56
CA SER A 99 -4.47 10.41 2.59
C SER A 99 -3.76 10.45 3.95
N CYS A 100 -2.43 10.36 4.00
CA CYS A 100 -1.67 10.50 5.25
C CYS A 100 -1.82 11.90 5.86
N GLU A 101 -1.66 12.95 5.05
CA GLU A 101 -1.85 14.34 5.50
C GLU A 101 -3.26 14.56 6.07
N LEU A 102 -4.28 14.03 5.39
CA LEU A 102 -5.65 14.11 5.88
C LEU A 102 -5.87 13.30 7.17
N ALA A 103 -5.37 12.07 7.26
CA ALA A 103 -5.52 11.24 8.46
C ALA A 103 -4.89 11.91 9.69
N VAL A 104 -3.69 12.49 9.55
CA VAL A 104 -3.02 13.23 10.62
C VAL A 104 -3.79 14.49 11.01
N LYS A 105 -4.30 15.24 10.03
CA LYS A 105 -5.15 16.42 10.29
C LYS A 105 -6.46 16.04 10.98
N MET A 106 -7.13 14.98 10.54
CA MET A 106 -8.41 14.52 11.08
C MET A 106 -8.27 14.13 12.55
N ALA A 107 -7.25 13.33 12.88
CA ALA A 107 -7.03 12.94 14.27
C ALA A 107 -6.70 14.13 15.19
N ARG A 108 -5.89 15.11 14.74
CA ARG A 108 -5.64 16.34 15.52
C ARG A 108 -6.87 17.23 15.64
N LYS A 109 -7.66 17.35 14.56
CA LYS A 109 -8.88 18.16 14.53
C LYS A 109 -9.96 17.58 15.44
N TYR A 110 -10.09 16.26 15.49
CA TYR A 110 -10.98 15.55 16.40
C TYR A 110 -10.77 16.00 17.85
N TRP A 111 -9.54 15.93 18.35
CA TRP A 111 -9.26 16.31 19.73
C TRP A 111 -9.36 17.81 20.01
N TYR A 112 -8.95 18.65 19.05
CA TYR A 112 -9.11 20.09 19.16
C TYR A 112 -10.58 20.46 19.38
N ASP A 113 -11.51 19.89 18.61
CA ASP A 113 -12.95 20.16 18.74
C ASP A 113 -13.56 19.57 20.00
N LYS A 114 -12.95 18.51 20.56
CA LYS A 114 -13.31 17.94 21.86
C LYS A 114 -12.72 18.74 23.04
N GLY A 115 -12.04 19.85 22.79
CA GLY A 115 -11.44 20.71 23.82
C GLY A 115 -10.14 20.15 24.42
N GLN A 116 -9.53 19.13 23.82
CA GLN A 116 -8.27 18.49 24.25
C GLN A 116 -7.16 18.84 23.26
N SER A 117 -6.87 20.13 23.10
CA SER A 117 -5.95 20.63 22.06
C SER A 117 -4.49 20.23 22.26
N GLU A 118 -4.14 19.71 23.44
CA GLU A 118 -2.86 19.10 23.77
C GLU A 118 -2.67 17.68 23.20
N ARG A 119 -3.76 17.01 22.79
CA ARG A 119 -3.71 15.69 22.15
C ARG A 119 -3.34 15.81 20.68
N VAL A 120 -2.04 15.86 20.42
CA VAL A 120 -1.47 16.07 19.08
C VAL A 120 -0.42 15.06 18.65
N LYS A 121 0.09 14.25 19.60
CA LYS A 121 1.14 13.26 19.31
C LYS A 121 0.55 12.07 18.55
N MET A 122 1.30 11.57 17.57
CA MET A 122 1.02 10.32 16.88
C MET A 122 2.06 9.28 17.28
N VAL A 123 1.63 8.10 17.71
CA VAL A 123 2.52 6.94 17.85
C VAL A 123 2.61 6.23 16.50
N THR A 124 3.82 6.07 15.97
CA THR A 124 4.12 5.39 14.71
C THR A 124 5.25 4.39 14.91
N PHE A 125 5.62 3.65 13.85
CA PHE A 125 6.48 2.48 13.99
C PHE A 125 7.70 2.53 13.05
N ALA A 126 8.83 2.01 13.52
CA ALA A 126 10.08 1.95 12.78
C ALA A 126 9.91 1.11 11.49
N GLY A 127 10.48 1.61 10.40
CA GLY A 127 10.37 1.00 9.07
C GLY A 127 9.06 1.29 8.34
N ALA A 128 8.20 2.17 8.88
CA ALA A 128 6.98 2.58 8.21
C ALA A 128 7.23 3.46 6.98
N PHE A 129 6.27 3.46 6.06
CA PHE A 129 6.22 4.36 4.92
C PHE A 129 4.80 4.84 4.66
N HIS A 130 4.54 6.12 4.96
CA HIS A 130 3.23 6.74 4.79
C HIS A 130 3.17 7.78 3.65
N GLY A 131 4.24 7.87 2.85
CA GLY A 131 4.36 8.86 1.77
C GLY A 131 5.60 9.76 1.88
N ARG A 132 5.56 10.91 1.20
CA ARG A 132 6.71 11.81 1.02
C ARG A 132 6.46 13.29 1.37
N SER A 133 5.29 13.63 1.89
CA SER A 133 4.97 14.97 2.41
C SER A 133 5.44 15.15 3.86
N SER A 134 5.33 16.38 4.40
CA SER A 134 5.84 16.71 5.73
C SER A 134 5.29 15.83 6.85
N ALA A 135 3.99 15.54 6.89
CA ALA A 135 3.43 14.64 7.90
C ALA A 135 3.85 13.19 7.66
N ALA A 136 3.89 12.75 6.40
CA ALA A 136 4.24 11.39 6.04
C ALA A 136 5.71 11.04 6.37
N ILE A 137 6.66 11.93 6.08
CA ILE A 137 8.08 11.71 6.42
C ILE A 137 8.32 11.84 7.93
N ALA A 138 7.59 12.72 8.62
CA ALA A 138 7.65 12.84 10.08
C ALA A 138 7.10 11.57 10.76
N ALA A 139 6.01 11.01 10.23
CA ALA A 139 5.45 9.74 10.68
C ALA A 139 6.42 8.56 10.48
N ALA A 140 7.15 8.52 9.36
CA ALA A 140 8.14 7.48 9.09
C ALA A 140 9.40 7.61 9.96
N GLY A 141 9.87 8.83 10.23
CA GLY A 141 10.97 9.14 11.16
C GLY A 141 12.38 8.71 10.75
N SER A 142 12.53 7.74 9.84
CA SER A 142 13.85 7.21 9.44
C SER A 142 14.76 8.27 8.81
N GLU A 143 16.07 8.20 9.08
CA GLU A 143 17.06 9.16 8.54
C GLU A 143 16.98 9.25 7.00
N LYS A 144 16.79 8.12 6.31
CA LYS A 144 16.62 8.06 4.85
C LYS A 144 15.47 8.93 4.34
N MET A 145 14.42 9.13 5.13
CA MET A 145 13.24 9.89 4.77
C MET A 145 13.33 11.36 5.19
N THR A 146 14.04 11.67 6.28
CA THR A 146 13.98 12.96 6.95
C THR A 146 15.23 13.82 6.82
N LYS A 147 16.40 13.23 6.52
CA LYS A 147 17.67 13.95 6.44
C LYS A 147 17.61 15.09 5.43
N GLY A 148 17.86 16.31 5.90
CA GLY A 148 17.91 17.52 5.07
C GLY A 148 16.56 18.25 4.90
N PHE A 149 15.46 17.75 5.49
CA PHE A 149 14.12 18.36 5.38
C PHE A 149 13.66 19.07 6.67
N GLY A 150 14.57 19.35 7.60
CA GLY A 150 14.24 19.96 8.89
C GLY A 150 13.91 21.47 8.82
N PRO A 151 13.17 22.02 9.82
CA PRO A 151 12.55 21.31 10.94
C PRO A 151 11.34 20.47 10.49
N LEU A 152 11.22 19.25 11.02
CA LEU A 152 10.12 18.34 10.70
C LEU A 152 8.83 18.76 11.42
N LEU A 153 7.68 18.30 10.92
CA LEU A 153 6.41 18.43 11.63
C LEU A 153 6.51 17.72 12.99
N PRO A 154 6.34 18.42 14.13
CA PRO A 154 6.47 17.80 15.45
C PRO A 154 5.27 16.91 15.80
N GLY A 155 5.40 16.19 16.91
CA GLY A 155 4.32 15.38 17.48
C GLY A 155 4.26 13.97 16.90
N PHE A 156 5.40 13.33 16.67
CA PHE A 156 5.50 11.92 16.30
C PHE A 156 6.43 11.21 17.28
N VAL A 157 6.02 10.04 17.75
CA VAL A 157 6.79 9.14 18.61
C VAL A 157 6.93 7.81 17.88
N HIS A 158 8.17 7.37 17.65
CA HIS A 158 8.46 6.17 16.87
C HIS A 158 8.82 4.98 17.78
N LEU A 159 8.02 3.92 17.73
CA LEU A 159 8.29 2.65 18.42
C LEU A 159 8.94 1.61 17.47
N PRO A 160 9.58 0.55 17.97
CA PRO A 160 9.96 -0.61 17.17
C PRO A 160 8.75 -1.28 16.49
N PHE A 161 8.99 -2.05 15.43
CA PHE A 161 7.95 -2.84 14.75
C PHE A 161 8.29 -4.34 14.81
N PRO A 162 7.43 -5.19 15.41
CA PRO A 162 6.20 -4.85 16.15
C PRO A 162 6.52 -4.26 17.54
N ALA A 163 5.58 -3.51 18.12
CA ALA A 163 5.57 -3.15 19.54
C ALA A 163 4.23 -3.59 20.18
N HIS A 164 4.29 -4.15 21.38
CA HIS A 164 3.13 -4.68 22.11
C HIS A 164 3.38 -4.66 23.63
N GLY A 165 2.31 -4.79 24.42
CA GLY A 165 2.40 -4.82 25.88
C GLY A 165 2.93 -3.51 26.47
N GLU A 166 3.78 -3.62 27.49
CA GLU A 166 4.25 -2.49 28.30
C GLU A 166 4.94 -1.39 27.49
N GLU A 167 5.72 -1.73 26.46
CA GLU A 167 6.40 -0.74 25.61
C GLU A 167 5.38 0.15 24.88
N LEU A 168 4.35 -0.46 24.31
CA LEU A 168 3.28 0.24 23.62
C LEU A 168 2.44 1.06 24.60
N GLU A 169 2.10 0.50 25.76
CA GLU A 169 1.31 1.19 26.79
C GLU A 169 2.03 2.41 27.37
N ALA A 170 3.35 2.32 27.60
CA ALA A 170 4.16 3.42 28.10
C ALA A 170 4.27 4.60 27.12
N ALA A 171 4.08 4.35 25.82
CA ALA A 171 4.15 5.37 24.78
C ALA A 171 2.84 6.17 24.61
N VAL A 172 1.73 5.70 25.18
CA VAL A 172 0.40 6.29 25.02
C VAL A 172 0.00 7.06 26.27
N ASP A 173 0.42 8.31 26.34
CA ASP A 173 0.02 9.26 27.38
C ASP A 173 -1.23 10.08 26.98
N GLY A 174 -1.68 10.96 27.88
CA GLY A 174 -2.83 11.85 27.66
C GLY A 174 -2.63 12.92 26.57
N THR A 175 -1.48 12.97 25.89
CA THR A 175 -1.20 13.87 24.75
C THR A 175 -1.20 13.13 23.41
N VAL A 176 -1.42 11.80 23.41
CA VAL A 176 -1.51 11.01 22.19
C VAL A 176 -2.89 11.15 21.55
N ALA A 177 -2.88 11.64 20.31
CA ALA A 177 -4.04 11.80 19.47
C ALA A 177 -4.45 10.48 18.81
N ALA A 178 -3.47 9.76 18.26
CA ALA A 178 -3.70 8.51 17.55
C ALA A 178 -2.47 7.60 17.51
N ILE A 179 -2.72 6.33 17.25
CA ILE A 179 -1.71 5.34 16.86
C ILE A 179 -1.88 5.05 15.38
N MET A 180 -0.84 5.23 14.57
CA MET A 180 -0.87 5.02 13.12
C MET A 180 0.08 3.90 12.70
N VAL A 181 -0.45 2.89 12.02
CA VAL A 181 0.31 1.68 11.66
C VAL A 181 -0.12 1.10 10.31
N GLU A 182 0.82 0.47 9.60
CA GLU A 182 0.53 -0.41 8.47
C GLU A 182 0.22 -1.82 9.01
N PRO A 183 -0.95 -2.44 8.75
CA PRO A 183 -1.21 -3.84 9.11
C PRO A 183 -0.18 -4.83 8.52
N VAL A 184 0.33 -4.50 7.32
CA VAL A 184 1.51 -5.14 6.74
C VAL A 184 2.46 -4.06 6.23
N GLN A 185 3.61 -3.90 6.86
CA GLN A 185 4.61 -2.94 6.40
C GLN A 185 5.20 -3.39 5.07
N GLY A 186 4.98 -2.57 4.04
CA GLY A 186 5.39 -2.86 2.68
C GLY A 186 6.86 -2.57 2.41
N GLU A 187 7.19 -1.27 2.41
CA GLU A 187 8.56 -0.77 2.19
C GLU A 187 9.52 -1.23 3.29
N GLY A 188 9.00 -1.42 4.52
CA GLY A 188 9.72 -1.98 5.66
C GLY A 188 10.14 -3.44 5.52
N GLY A 189 9.86 -4.08 4.37
CA GLY A 189 10.35 -5.41 4.04
C GLY A 189 9.27 -6.49 4.00
N ILE A 190 7.99 -6.19 3.78
CA ILE A 190 6.89 -7.17 3.84
C ILE A 190 6.82 -7.80 5.24
N ARG A 191 6.53 -6.98 6.25
CA ARG A 191 6.43 -7.42 7.65
C ARG A 191 4.97 -7.32 8.11
N PRO A 192 4.22 -8.44 8.17
CA PRO A 192 2.89 -8.46 8.74
C PRO A 192 2.95 -8.18 10.24
N LEU A 193 2.07 -7.32 10.73
CA LEU A 193 1.85 -7.18 12.16
C LEU A 193 1.01 -8.40 12.63
N PRO A 194 1.44 -9.15 13.66
CA PRO A 194 0.64 -10.27 14.15
C PRO A 194 -0.76 -9.83 14.60
N GLU A 195 -1.78 -10.65 14.34
CA GLU A 195 -3.17 -10.32 14.68
C GLU A 195 -3.38 -9.97 16.18
N PRO A 196 -2.74 -10.65 17.15
CA PRO A 196 -2.84 -10.25 18.56
C PRO A 196 -2.25 -8.86 18.83
N CYS A 197 -1.26 -8.43 18.03
CA CYS A 197 -0.71 -7.08 18.14
C CYS A 197 -1.70 -6.04 17.60
N LEU A 198 -2.35 -6.30 16.46
CA LEU A 198 -3.41 -5.44 15.93
C LEU A 198 -4.58 -5.28 16.92
N LYS A 199 -5.00 -6.39 17.55
CA LYS A 199 -6.02 -6.37 18.63
C LYS A 199 -5.56 -5.55 19.83
N GLY A 200 -4.32 -5.73 20.27
CA GLY A 200 -3.75 -4.95 21.37
C GLY A 200 -3.71 -3.45 21.10
N LEU A 201 -3.46 -3.02 19.86
CA LEU A 201 -3.51 -1.60 19.47
C LEU A 201 -4.94 -1.05 19.61
N ARG A 202 -5.95 -1.80 19.18
CA ARG A 202 -7.37 -1.44 19.32
C ARG A 202 -7.78 -1.35 20.78
N ASP A 203 -7.48 -2.38 21.57
CA ASP A 203 -7.82 -2.41 22.99
C ASP A 203 -7.18 -1.23 23.74
N LEU A 204 -5.94 -0.86 23.39
CA LEU A 204 -5.27 0.30 23.98
C LEU A 204 -5.92 1.62 23.55
N CYS A 205 -6.27 1.77 22.27
CA CYS A 205 -6.99 2.93 21.76
C CYS A 205 -8.34 3.09 22.48
N ASP A 206 -9.08 2.01 22.69
CA ASP A 206 -10.37 2.03 23.39
C ASP A 206 -10.23 2.44 24.86
N ARG A 207 -9.18 1.97 25.55
CA ARG A 207 -8.93 2.34 26.97
C ARG A 207 -8.44 3.78 27.14
N THR A 208 -7.62 4.28 26.22
CA THR A 208 -6.97 5.61 26.33
C THR A 208 -7.73 6.71 25.58
N GLY A 209 -8.72 6.31 24.79
CA GLY A 209 -9.46 7.15 23.87
C GLY A 209 -8.68 7.54 22.61
N ALA A 210 -7.37 7.23 22.49
CA ALA A 210 -6.60 7.56 21.29
C ALA A 210 -7.23 6.91 20.05
N LEU A 211 -7.16 7.57 18.89
CA LEU A 211 -7.70 7.00 17.65
C LEU A 211 -6.73 5.95 17.07
N LEU A 212 -7.26 4.93 16.42
CA LEU A 212 -6.49 3.96 15.63
C LEU A 212 -6.54 4.32 14.14
N ILE A 213 -5.38 4.46 13.53
CA ILE A 213 -5.24 4.75 12.10
C ILE A 213 -4.54 3.57 11.41
N PHE A 214 -5.21 2.94 10.45
CA PHE A 214 -4.57 1.96 9.57
C PHE A 214 -4.17 2.58 8.23
N ASP A 215 -2.89 2.46 7.91
CA ASP A 215 -2.40 2.67 6.56
C ASP A 215 -2.51 1.36 5.75
N GLU A 216 -3.61 1.27 5.00
CA GLU A 216 -3.90 0.18 4.09
C GLU A 216 -3.63 0.56 2.62
N VAL A 217 -2.84 1.60 2.38
CA VAL A 217 -2.49 2.06 1.03
C VAL A 217 -1.86 0.96 0.18
N GLN A 218 -1.00 0.11 0.78
CA GLN A 218 -0.38 -1.00 0.05
C GLN A 218 -1.03 -2.36 0.32
N CYS A 219 -1.50 -2.62 1.55
CA CYS A 219 -1.99 -3.93 1.96
C CYS A 219 -3.51 -4.13 1.81
N GLY A 220 -4.26 -3.05 1.53
CA GLY A 220 -5.69 -3.10 1.26
C GLY A 220 -6.05 -3.45 -0.18
N MET A 221 -7.33 -3.26 -0.51
CA MET A 221 -7.91 -3.55 -1.82
C MET A 221 -7.58 -4.96 -2.34
N GLY A 222 -7.85 -5.99 -1.54
CA GLY A 222 -7.71 -7.39 -1.95
C GLY A 222 -6.30 -7.97 -1.83
N ARG A 223 -5.27 -7.12 -1.61
CA ARG A 223 -3.86 -7.50 -1.69
C ARG A 223 -3.47 -8.64 -0.75
N THR A 224 -4.02 -8.65 0.45
CA THR A 224 -3.77 -9.68 1.47
C THR A 224 -4.75 -10.86 1.41
N GLY A 225 -5.67 -10.90 0.43
CA GLY A 225 -6.70 -11.93 0.31
C GLY A 225 -8.01 -11.62 1.05
N LYS A 226 -8.05 -10.52 1.81
CA LYS A 226 -9.26 -9.84 2.28
C LYS A 226 -9.40 -8.52 1.55
N LEU A 227 -10.59 -7.90 1.57
CA LEU A 227 -10.75 -6.59 0.95
C LEU A 227 -9.81 -5.58 1.63
N PHE A 228 -9.76 -5.60 2.97
CA PHE A 228 -8.75 -4.91 3.77
C PHE A 228 -8.05 -5.85 4.77
N ALA A 229 -6.77 -5.63 4.99
CA ALA A 229 -5.89 -6.49 5.78
C ALA A 229 -6.32 -6.58 7.25
N HIS A 230 -6.88 -5.52 7.83
CA HIS A 230 -7.34 -5.54 9.22
C HIS A 230 -8.46 -6.55 9.48
N GLU A 231 -9.21 -6.95 8.45
CA GLU A 231 -10.28 -7.93 8.56
C GLU A 231 -9.78 -9.30 9.03
N TRP A 232 -8.51 -9.64 8.75
CA TRP A 232 -7.89 -10.86 9.28
C TRP A 232 -7.86 -10.87 10.81
N ALA A 233 -7.60 -9.72 11.43
CA ALA A 233 -7.63 -9.57 12.88
C ALA A 233 -9.04 -9.34 13.44
N GLY A 234 -10.03 -9.03 12.60
CA GLY A 234 -11.37 -8.64 13.04
C GLY A 234 -11.41 -7.31 13.80
N VAL A 235 -10.50 -6.39 13.48
CA VAL A 235 -10.30 -5.12 14.19
C VAL A 235 -10.55 -3.95 13.25
N ALA A 236 -11.58 -3.14 13.52
CA ALA A 236 -11.81 -1.90 12.79
C ALA A 236 -10.92 -0.75 13.34
N PRO A 237 -10.25 0.03 12.47
CA PRO A 237 -9.66 1.29 12.87
C PRO A 237 -10.73 2.38 13.01
N ASP A 238 -10.33 3.55 13.53
CA ASP A 238 -11.17 4.75 13.52
C ASP A 238 -11.02 5.52 12.20
N ILE A 239 -9.81 5.46 11.61
CA ILE A 239 -9.44 6.08 10.34
C ILE A 239 -8.64 5.07 9.52
N MET A 240 -8.92 4.93 8.23
CA MET A 240 -8.17 4.08 7.31
C MET A 240 -7.77 4.83 6.05
N MET A 241 -6.50 4.76 5.70
CA MET A 241 -5.95 5.31 4.46
C MET A 241 -5.93 4.22 3.39
N ILE A 242 -6.42 4.54 2.19
CA ILE A 242 -6.33 3.64 1.02
C ILE A 242 -5.86 4.42 -0.21
N ALA A 243 -5.10 3.78 -1.10
CA ALA A 243 -4.76 4.28 -2.42
C ALA A 243 -4.30 3.09 -3.29
N LYS A 244 -3.36 3.30 -4.22
CA LYS A 244 -2.76 2.26 -5.07
C LYS A 244 -3.82 1.37 -5.75
N GLY A 245 -4.11 0.21 -5.14
CA GLY A 245 -5.04 -0.78 -5.65
C GLY A 245 -6.41 -0.21 -5.98
N ILE A 246 -6.93 0.76 -5.22
CA ILE A 246 -8.26 1.36 -5.46
C ILE A 246 -8.37 1.99 -6.86
N GLY A 247 -7.29 2.57 -7.38
CA GLY A 247 -7.29 3.19 -8.69
C GLY A 247 -6.89 2.25 -9.82
N GLY A 248 -6.36 1.05 -9.51
CA GLY A 248 -5.94 0.07 -10.52
C GLY A 248 -4.97 0.63 -11.58
N GLY A 249 -4.15 1.62 -11.21
CA GLY A 249 -3.27 2.36 -12.15
C GLY A 249 -3.64 3.83 -12.32
N PHE A 250 -4.89 4.23 -12.05
CA PHE A 250 -5.31 5.63 -12.03
C PHE A 250 -4.99 6.31 -10.68
N PRO A 251 -4.55 7.58 -10.63
CA PRO A 251 -4.31 8.28 -9.38
C PRO A 251 -5.60 8.47 -8.57
N LEU A 252 -5.73 7.71 -7.48
CA LEU A 252 -6.86 7.76 -6.55
C LEU A 252 -6.40 7.28 -5.18
N GLY A 253 -6.76 8.04 -4.14
CA GLY A 253 -6.71 7.62 -2.75
C GLY A 253 -8.00 8.00 -2.03
N ALA A 254 -8.14 7.53 -0.80
CA ALA A 254 -9.20 7.95 0.09
C ALA A 254 -8.77 7.83 1.55
N VAL A 255 -9.50 8.54 2.41
CA VAL A 255 -9.54 8.33 3.85
C VAL A 255 -10.96 7.91 4.20
N LEU A 256 -11.08 6.72 4.77
CA LEU A 256 -12.30 6.14 5.31
C LEU A 256 -12.30 6.39 6.82
N ALA A 257 -13.43 6.77 7.40
CA ALA A 257 -13.48 7.07 8.83
C ALA A 257 -14.85 6.75 9.43
N SER A 258 -14.87 6.46 10.73
CA SER A 258 -16.11 6.49 11.51
C SER A 258 -16.65 7.91 11.61
N ALA A 259 -17.96 8.05 11.83
CA ALA A 259 -18.59 9.35 12.02
C ALA A 259 -18.00 10.10 13.22
N GLU A 260 -17.60 9.37 14.27
CA GLU A 260 -16.96 9.96 15.45
C GLU A 260 -15.60 10.56 15.11
N ALA A 261 -14.70 9.79 14.47
CA ALA A 261 -13.37 10.28 14.10
C ALA A 261 -13.43 11.45 13.10
N ALA A 262 -14.43 11.44 12.20
CA ALA A 262 -14.63 12.49 11.20
C ALA A 262 -15.39 13.73 11.74
N SER A 263 -15.87 13.72 12.99
CA SER A 263 -16.79 14.74 13.53
C SER A 263 -16.29 16.19 13.41
N GLY A 264 -14.97 16.40 13.47
CA GLY A 264 -14.36 17.72 13.32
C GLY A 264 -14.13 18.18 11.88
N MET A 265 -14.42 17.34 10.89
CA MET A 265 -14.17 17.57 9.46
C MET A 265 -15.37 18.21 8.76
N THR A 266 -15.66 19.45 9.14
CA THR A 266 -16.77 20.24 8.59
C THR A 266 -16.35 21.08 7.36
N VAL A 267 -17.32 21.80 6.77
CA VAL A 267 -17.09 22.67 5.59
C VAL A 267 -15.88 23.59 5.82
N GLY A 268 -14.91 23.52 4.91
CA GLY A 268 -13.71 24.36 4.92
C GLY A 268 -12.52 23.83 5.74
N THR A 269 -12.67 22.73 6.48
CA THR A 269 -11.56 22.18 7.31
C THR A 269 -10.49 21.47 6.48
N HIS A 270 -10.87 20.88 5.36
CA HIS A 270 -10.00 20.27 4.37
C HIS A 270 -10.64 20.39 2.98
N GLY A 271 -9.82 20.26 1.93
CA GLY A 271 -10.30 20.23 0.55
C GLY A 271 -9.23 19.68 -0.39
N SER A 272 -9.68 19.27 -1.56
CA SER A 272 -8.81 18.89 -2.67
C SER A 272 -9.45 19.39 -3.96
N THR A 273 -8.65 19.93 -4.87
CA THR A 273 -9.15 20.29 -6.21
C THR A 273 -9.58 19.02 -6.92
N TYR A 274 -8.66 18.07 -7.11
CA TYR A 274 -8.89 16.86 -7.90
C TYR A 274 -9.50 15.70 -7.14
N GLY A 275 -9.38 15.68 -5.81
CA GLY A 275 -9.87 14.57 -4.98
C GLY A 275 -11.38 14.35 -5.18
N GLY A 276 -11.76 13.13 -5.55
CA GLY A 276 -13.16 12.77 -5.79
C GLY A 276 -13.73 13.18 -7.14
N ASN A 277 -12.87 13.49 -8.13
CA ASN A 277 -13.32 13.80 -9.48
C ASN A 277 -14.08 12.61 -10.13
N PRO A 278 -15.06 12.88 -11.04
CA PRO A 278 -15.87 11.85 -11.66
C PRO A 278 -15.06 10.73 -12.34
N LEU A 279 -13.96 11.07 -13.01
CA LEU A 279 -13.15 10.12 -13.77
C LEU A 279 -12.47 9.10 -12.87
N ALA A 280 -11.78 9.56 -11.83
CA ALA A 280 -11.13 8.69 -10.86
C ALA A 280 -12.14 7.81 -10.12
N CYS A 281 -13.26 8.37 -9.69
CA CYS A 281 -14.29 7.63 -8.95
C CYS A 281 -14.98 6.56 -9.81
N ALA A 282 -15.20 6.82 -11.11
CA ALA A 282 -15.75 5.81 -12.03
C ALA A 282 -14.80 4.60 -12.18
N VAL A 283 -13.49 4.86 -12.35
CA VAL A 283 -12.48 3.79 -12.42
C VAL A 283 -12.38 3.06 -11.08
N GLY A 284 -12.34 3.79 -9.96
CA GLY A 284 -12.25 3.20 -8.63
C GLY A 284 -13.46 2.33 -8.29
N LYS A 285 -14.66 2.72 -8.72
CA LYS A 285 -15.87 1.89 -8.57
C LYS A 285 -15.76 0.60 -9.37
N ALA A 286 -15.29 0.65 -10.63
CA ALA A 286 -15.08 -0.55 -11.44
C ALA A 286 -14.04 -1.50 -10.83
N VAL A 287 -13.00 -0.98 -10.18
CA VAL A 287 -12.05 -1.81 -9.42
C VAL A 287 -12.74 -2.47 -8.24
N LEU A 288 -13.47 -1.70 -7.41
CA LEU A 288 -14.13 -2.20 -6.21
C LEU A 288 -15.20 -3.25 -6.53
N GLU A 289 -15.94 -3.08 -7.63
CA GLU A 289 -16.94 -4.05 -8.11
C GLU A 289 -16.33 -5.40 -8.51
N ILE A 290 -15.04 -5.44 -8.88
CA ILE A 290 -14.36 -6.70 -9.22
C ILE A 290 -13.68 -7.26 -7.97
N VAL A 291 -12.89 -6.44 -7.29
CA VAL A 291 -12.03 -6.86 -6.18
C VAL A 291 -12.84 -7.16 -4.92
N GLY A 292 -13.95 -6.45 -4.72
CA GLY A 292 -14.84 -6.60 -3.56
C GLY A 292 -15.82 -7.76 -3.64
N GLU A 293 -15.71 -8.61 -4.67
CA GLU A 293 -16.53 -9.81 -4.81
C GLU A 293 -15.92 -11.00 -4.05
N PRO A 294 -16.70 -11.71 -3.21
CA PRO A 294 -16.21 -12.84 -2.42
C PRO A 294 -15.51 -13.90 -3.29
N ALA A 295 -16.11 -14.26 -4.43
CA ALA A 295 -15.54 -15.26 -5.34
C ALA A 295 -14.19 -14.83 -5.95
N PHE A 296 -14.00 -13.52 -6.16
CA PHE A 296 -12.72 -12.98 -6.63
C PHE A 296 -11.65 -13.13 -5.54
N LEU A 297 -11.96 -12.73 -4.31
CA LEU A 297 -11.06 -12.85 -3.16
C LEU A 297 -10.72 -14.30 -2.83
N ASP A 298 -11.68 -15.23 -2.95
CA ASP A 298 -11.41 -16.67 -2.84
C ASP A 298 -10.38 -17.13 -3.89
N GLY A 299 -10.52 -16.62 -5.12
CA GLY A 299 -9.54 -16.84 -6.18
C GLY A 299 -8.17 -16.24 -5.85
N VAL A 300 -8.11 -15.07 -5.22
CA VAL A 300 -6.85 -14.45 -4.75
C VAL A 300 -6.19 -15.35 -3.70
N ASN A 301 -6.96 -15.83 -2.72
CA ASN A 301 -6.45 -16.70 -1.65
C ASN A 301 -5.89 -18.02 -2.17
N ARG A 302 -6.56 -18.67 -3.14
CA ARG A 302 -6.03 -19.90 -3.77
C ARG A 302 -4.67 -19.65 -4.43
N LYS A 303 -4.55 -18.56 -5.19
CA LYS A 303 -3.32 -18.17 -5.87
C LYS A 303 -2.21 -17.76 -4.91
N ALA A 304 -2.56 -17.07 -3.82
CA ALA A 304 -1.62 -16.73 -2.76
C ALA A 304 -1.02 -17.99 -2.10
N GLY A 305 -1.85 -18.99 -1.81
CA GLY A 305 -1.39 -20.29 -1.30
C GLY A 305 -0.44 -21.00 -2.27
N LEU A 306 -0.82 -21.08 -3.55
CA LEU A 306 0.02 -21.67 -4.60
C LEU A 306 1.38 -20.96 -4.72
N MET A 307 1.35 -19.63 -4.79
CA MET A 307 2.55 -18.82 -4.92
C MET A 307 3.47 -18.96 -3.71
N ARG A 308 2.92 -18.91 -2.49
CA ARG A 308 3.67 -19.15 -1.25
C ARG A 308 4.35 -20.52 -1.27
N GLN A 309 3.61 -21.59 -1.55
CA GLN A 309 4.15 -22.95 -1.60
C GLN A 309 5.32 -23.06 -2.58
N LYS A 310 5.19 -22.49 -3.78
CA LYS A 310 6.26 -22.50 -4.79
C LYS A 310 7.47 -21.68 -4.37
N LEU A 311 7.27 -20.53 -3.73
CA LEU A 311 8.36 -19.71 -3.19
C LEU A 311 9.09 -20.43 -2.05
N GLU A 312 8.38 -21.15 -1.18
CA GLU A 312 9.00 -21.95 -0.12
C GLU A 312 9.86 -23.07 -0.71
N GLY A 313 9.40 -23.71 -1.79
CA GLY A 313 10.22 -24.64 -2.57
C GLY A 313 11.47 -23.99 -3.17
N LEU A 314 11.33 -22.79 -3.76
CA LEU A 314 12.45 -22.02 -4.31
C LEU A 314 13.49 -21.68 -3.23
N VAL A 315 13.06 -21.25 -2.04
CA VAL A 315 13.96 -20.98 -0.91
C VAL A 315 14.72 -22.24 -0.51
N ALA A 316 14.04 -23.39 -0.44
CA ALA A 316 14.68 -24.66 -0.12
C ALA A 316 15.71 -25.11 -1.18
N SER A 317 15.48 -24.79 -2.45
CA SER A 317 16.39 -25.11 -3.55
C SER A 317 17.61 -24.18 -3.64
N HIS A 318 17.51 -22.94 -3.13
CA HIS A 318 18.59 -21.94 -3.17
C HIS A 318 18.86 -21.31 -1.80
N PRO A 319 19.26 -22.11 -0.79
CA PRO A 319 19.41 -21.65 0.60
C PRO A 319 20.54 -20.61 0.79
N ASP A 320 21.49 -20.53 -0.14
CA ASP A 320 22.57 -19.53 -0.13
C ASP A 320 22.12 -18.19 -0.71
N ILE A 321 21.02 -18.16 -1.46
CA ILE A 321 20.45 -16.95 -2.07
C ILE A 321 19.32 -16.39 -1.21
N PHE A 322 18.48 -17.26 -0.66
CA PHE A 322 17.30 -16.89 0.10
C PHE A 322 17.36 -17.37 1.56
N GLU A 323 16.82 -16.56 2.46
CA GLU A 323 16.65 -16.90 3.87
C GLU A 323 15.25 -17.45 4.14
N LEU A 324 14.19 -16.75 3.71
CA LEU A 324 12.80 -17.13 3.96
C LEU A 324 11.80 -16.43 3.03
N VAL A 325 10.57 -16.94 3.02
CA VAL A 325 9.37 -16.28 2.47
C VAL A 325 8.56 -15.67 3.61
N ARG A 326 8.11 -14.41 3.48
CA ARG A 326 7.15 -13.79 4.40
C ARG A 326 6.11 -12.94 3.69
N GLY A 327 5.07 -12.51 4.41
CA GLY A 327 3.95 -11.73 3.87
C GLY A 327 2.60 -12.43 3.95
N VAL A 328 1.56 -11.81 3.39
CA VAL A 328 0.17 -12.30 3.43
C VAL A 328 -0.49 -12.08 2.07
N GLY A 329 -1.35 -13.02 1.63
CA GLY A 329 -2.01 -12.95 0.32
C GLY A 329 -1.01 -12.89 -0.83
N LEU A 330 -1.26 -12.00 -1.80
CA LEU A 330 -0.36 -11.70 -2.91
C LEU A 330 0.56 -10.51 -2.61
N MET A 331 0.87 -10.29 -1.33
CA MET A 331 1.91 -9.39 -0.85
C MET A 331 3.00 -10.22 -0.16
N LEU A 332 3.88 -10.79 -0.97
CA LEU A 332 4.93 -11.72 -0.53
C LEU A 332 6.31 -11.10 -0.70
N GLY A 333 7.24 -11.52 0.15
CA GLY A 333 8.63 -11.09 0.13
C GLY A 333 9.58 -12.27 0.26
N LEU A 334 10.64 -12.25 -0.53
CA LEU A 334 11.81 -13.13 -0.42
C LEU A 334 12.91 -12.38 0.32
N LYS A 335 13.21 -12.79 1.55
CA LYS A 335 14.37 -12.27 2.27
C LYS A 335 15.63 -12.90 1.68
N CYS A 336 16.54 -12.06 1.22
CA CYS A 336 17.73 -12.50 0.50
C CYS A 336 18.94 -12.58 1.44
N ARG A 337 19.89 -13.46 1.12
CA ARG A 337 21.24 -13.47 1.72
C ARG A 337 22.23 -12.65 0.88
N VAL A 338 22.06 -12.68 -0.44
CA VAL A 338 22.70 -11.75 -1.37
C VAL A 338 22.03 -10.38 -1.31
N PRO A 339 22.68 -9.29 -1.77
CA PRO A 339 22.02 -8.00 -1.89
C PRO A 339 20.74 -8.11 -2.75
N ASN A 340 19.61 -7.63 -2.23
CA ASN A 340 18.33 -7.72 -2.93
C ASN A 340 18.34 -7.01 -4.28
N THR A 341 19.18 -5.98 -4.45
CA THR A 341 19.40 -5.27 -5.71
C THR A 341 19.97 -6.18 -6.79
N ASP A 342 20.82 -7.14 -6.42
CA ASP A 342 21.43 -8.08 -7.35
C ASP A 342 20.39 -9.09 -7.84
N LEU A 343 19.50 -9.52 -6.95
CA LEU A 343 18.37 -10.37 -7.32
C LEU A 343 17.36 -9.63 -8.19
N VAL A 344 17.03 -8.37 -7.89
CA VAL A 344 16.16 -7.55 -8.75
C VAL A 344 16.76 -7.42 -10.15
N GLN A 345 18.07 -7.13 -10.25
CA GLN A 345 18.74 -7.03 -11.53
C GLN A 345 18.79 -8.37 -12.27
N ALA A 346 19.13 -9.47 -11.59
CA ALA A 346 19.09 -10.80 -12.19
C ALA A 346 17.67 -11.17 -12.66
N GLY A 347 16.64 -10.77 -11.92
CA GLY A 347 15.24 -10.88 -12.33
C GLY A 347 14.96 -10.13 -13.64
N HIS A 348 15.42 -8.89 -13.77
CA HIS A 348 15.30 -8.13 -15.02
C HIS A 348 15.96 -8.85 -16.21
N ASP A 349 17.14 -9.44 -16.00
CA ASP A 349 17.85 -10.19 -17.03
C ASP A 349 17.06 -11.45 -17.44
N GLN A 350 16.28 -12.03 -16.52
CA GLN A 350 15.33 -13.11 -16.76
C GLN A 350 13.94 -12.63 -17.18
N GLY A 351 13.73 -11.34 -17.48
CA GLY A 351 12.44 -10.79 -17.88
C GLY A 351 11.36 -10.84 -16.80
N LEU A 352 11.73 -10.74 -15.52
CA LEU A 352 10.82 -10.65 -14.38
C LEU A 352 11.06 -9.31 -13.65
N LEU A 353 9.99 -8.55 -13.43
CA LEU A 353 10.06 -7.32 -12.66
C LEU A 353 9.61 -7.60 -11.23
N THR A 354 10.44 -7.20 -10.27
CA THR A 354 10.17 -7.27 -8.84
C THR A 354 10.61 -5.97 -8.17
N VAL A 355 10.32 -5.78 -6.88
CA VAL A 355 10.61 -4.51 -6.20
C VAL A 355 11.43 -4.76 -4.94
N GLY A 356 12.60 -4.13 -4.82
CA GLY A 356 13.36 -4.14 -3.57
C GLY A 356 12.60 -3.48 -2.41
N ALA A 357 12.91 -3.88 -1.19
CA ALA A 357 12.44 -3.27 0.06
C ALA A 357 13.57 -3.22 1.10
N ALA A 358 13.31 -2.60 2.25
CA ALA A 358 14.20 -2.69 3.40
C ALA A 358 14.34 -4.14 3.89
N ASP A 359 15.24 -4.36 4.85
CA ASP A 359 15.52 -5.68 5.46
C ASP A 359 15.95 -6.74 4.43
N ASN A 360 16.64 -6.28 3.37
CA ASN A 360 17.16 -7.09 2.27
C ASN A 360 16.11 -8.00 1.61
N VAL A 361 14.90 -7.49 1.41
CA VAL A 361 13.78 -8.24 0.81
C VAL A 361 13.54 -7.85 -0.64
N VAL A 362 13.23 -8.82 -1.50
CA VAL A 362 12.58 -8.61 -2.80
C VAL A 362 11.08 -8.87 -2.66
N ARG A 363 10.27 -7.91 -3.05
CA ARG A 363 8.81 -7.95 -2.99
C ARG A 363 8.23 -8.48 -4.28
N LEU A 364 7.23 -9.33 -4.12
CA LEU A 364 6.39 -9.88 -5.19
C LEU A 364 4.95 -9.45 -4.91
N LEU A 365 4.46 -8.57 -5.78
CA LEU A 365 3.18 -7.86 -5.72
C LEU A 365 2.42 -8.03 -7.04
N PRO A 366 2.23 -9.24 -7.58
CA PRO A 366 1.60 -9.43 -8.89
C PRO A 366 0.16 -8.87 -8.92
N PRO A 367 -0.41 -8.61 -10.10
CA PRO A 367 -1.86 -8.39 -10.21
C PRO A 367 -2.68 -9.49 -9.50
N LEU A 368 -3.80 -9.13 -8.90
CA LEU A 368 -4.67 -10.03 -8.14
C LEU A 368 -5.32 -11.11 -9.02
N ASN A 369 -5.44 -10.81 -10.32
CA ASN A 369 -5.93 -11.70 -11.37
C ASN A 369 -4.80 -12.45 -12.11
N VAL A 370 -3.56 -12.48 -11.58
CA VAL A 370 -2.48 -13.32 -12.11
C VAL A 370 -2.96 -14.78 -12.24
N THR A 371 -2.48 -15.51 -13.24
CA THR A 371 -2.84 -16.92 -13.47
C THR A 371 -1.87 -17.88 -12.78
N GLU A 372 -2.25 -19.15 -12.68
CA GLU A 372 -1.36 -20.18 -12.11
C GLU A 372 -0.14 -20.42 -13.00
N GLU A 373 -0.32 -20.32 -14.32
CA GLU A 373 0.74 -20.39 -15.32
C GLU A 373 1.73 -19.24 -15.19
N GLU A 374 1.25 -18.01 -14.99
CA GLU A 374 2.11 -16.85 -14.76
C GLU A 374 2.84 -16.93 -13.42
N ILE A 375 2.22 -17.49 -12.38
CA ILE A 375 2.92 -17.80 -11.13
C ILE A 375 4.03 -18.82 -11.38
N ALA A 376 3.77 -19.90 -12.11
CA ALA A 376 4.78 -20.90 -12.43
C ALA A 376 5.95 -20.30 -13.23
N GLU A 377 5.66 -19.45 -14.21
CA GLU A 377 6.64 -18.74 -15.01
C GLU A 377 7.50 -17.79 -14.17
N ALA A 378 6.90 -17.03 -13.24
CA ALA A 378 7.65 -16.17 -12.33
C ALA A 378 8.63 -16.96 -11.44
N ILE A 379 8.19 -18.12 -10.94
CA ILE A 379 9.03 -18.99 -10.12
C ILE A 379 10.21 -19.55 -10.94
N ALA A 380 9.97 -19.98 -12.17
CA ALA A 380 11.04 -20.44 -13.07
C ALA A 380 12.08 -19.33 -13.37
N ARG A 381 11.63 -18.08 -13.55
CA ARG A 381 12.52 -16.93 -13.77
C ARG A 381 13.32 -16.57 -12.52
N LEU A 382 12.73 -16.66 -11.34
CA LEU A 382 13.43 -16.48 -10.06
C LEU A 382 14.48 -17.58 -9.83
N ASP A 383 14.14 -18.82 -10.16
CA ASP A 383 15.06 -19.97 -10.09
C ASP A 383 16.29 -19.77 -10.99
N ALA A 384 16.07 -19.36 -12.24
CA ALA A 384 17.16 -19.01 -13.16
C ALA A 384 18.01 -17.84 -12.65
N ALA A 385 17.37 -16.78 -12.11
CA ALA A 385 18.06 -15.65 -11.53
C ALA A 385 18.93 -16.06 -10.32
N ALA A 386 18.41 -16.92 -9.44
CA ALA A 386 19.15 -17.47 -8.30
C ALA A 386 20.34 -18.33 -8.75
N GLY A 387 20.17 -19.17 -9.77
CA GLY A 387 21.25 -19.99 -10.36
C GLY A 387 22.41 -19.14 -10.90
N VAL A 388 22.12 -18.01 -11.55
CA VAL A 388 23.15 -17.07 -12.02
C VAL A 388 23.93 -16.46 -10.84
N LEU A 389 23.25 -16.12 -9.75
CA LEU A 389 23.89 -15.53 -8.57
C LEU A 389 24.73 -16.56 -7.80
N ALA A 390 24.26 -17.80 -7.69
CA ALA A 390 25.02 -18.89 -7.09
C ALA A 390 26.32 -19.18 -7.87
N GLY A 391 26.26 -19.16 -9.21
CA GLY A 391 27.43 -19.34 -10.06
C GLY A 391 28.50 -18.25 -9.93
N LYS A 392 28.12 -17.02 -9.55
CA LYS A 392 29.06 -15.92 -9.28
C LYS A 392 29.77 -16.06 -7.93
N GLY A 393 29.12 -16.68 -6.95
CA GLY A 393 29.69 -16.90 -5.61
C GLY A 393 30.72 -18.03 -5.54
N ALA A 394 30.66 -19.01 -6.45
CA ALA A 394 31.59 -20.14 -6.49
C ALA A 394 32.95 -19.82 -7.16
N GLY A 395 33.09 -18.63 -7.75
CA GLY A 395 34.30 -18.19 -8.47
C GLY A 395 35.06 -17.04 -7.80
N ALA A 396 34.65 -16.63 -6.60
CA ALA A 396 35.34 -15.68 -5.72
C ALA A 396 35.82 -16.40 -4.46
#